data_AF-A0A239A816-F1
#
_entry.id   AF-A0A239A816-F1
#
_cell.length_a   1.000
_cell.length_b   1.000
_cell.length_c   1.000
_cell.angle_alpha   90.00
_cell.angle_beta   90.00
_cell.angle_gamma   90.00
#
_symmetry.space_group_name_H-M   'P 1'
#
loop_
_entity.id
_entity.type
_entity.pdbx_description
1 polymer ?
#
loop_
_entity_poly.entity_id
_entity_poly.type
_entity_poly.pdbx_seq_one_letter_code
_entity_poly.pdbx_strand_id
1 'polypeptide(L)'
;MQTIDLVTLMPRAHEAAKAKGFWDVMPDGGQMMMLVISELSEALEGHRKGRNKPSCIVDYRTSTDNLNSLGVGVREFRADVFEAFVKDTVGDEIADAYIRLCDLLQGYNGPVEQIVGLLTRVRVMPDFADELPANFGGALLQITSALISMYEAVEEEELDESIAMAAMAFHGMEQLATREGIDLATHIDLKMRYNATRPVRHGKAY
;
A
#
# COMPACT_ATOMS: atom_id res chain seq x y z
N MET A 1 -3.57 16.39 -3.16
CA MET A 1 -3.11 14.99 -3.17
C MET A 1 -3.36 14.43 -4.55
N GLN A 2 -2.40 13.73 -5.17
CA GLN A 2 -2.69 13.00 -6.41
C GLN A 2 -3.69 11.88 -6.09
N THR A 3 -4.75 11.77 -6.88
CA THR A 3 -5.74 10.70 -6.73
C THR A 3 -5.11 9.38 -7.18
N ILE A 4 -5.19 8.37 -6.33
CA ILE A 4 -4.77 7.01 -6.68
C ILE A 4 -5.86 6.38 -7.56
N ASP A 5 -5.48 5.97 -8.77
CA ASP A 5 -6.35 5.26 -9.71
C ASP A 5 -6.30 3.76 -9.46
N LEU A 6 -7.27 3.25 -8.68
CA LEU A 6 -7.38 1.84 -8.35
C LEU A 6 -7.68 0.95 -9.56
N VAL A 7 -8.41 1.46 -10.57
CA VAL A 7 -8.74 0.70 -11.79
C VAL A 7 -7.46 0.31 -12.52
N THR A 8 -6.46 1.20 -12.53
CA THR A 8 -5.15 0.92 -13.11
C THR A 8 -4.22 0.20 -12.12
N LEU A 9 -4.24 0.55 -10.84
CA LEU A 9 -3.28 0.03 -9.85
C LEU A 9 -3.52 -1.45 -9.51
N MET A 10 -4.76 -1.90 -9.39
CA MET A 10 -5.10 -3.28 -9.03
C MET A 10 -4.54 -4.33 -10.02
N PRO A 11 -4.83 -4.24 -11.34
CA PRO A 11 -4.22 -5.12 -12.33
C PRO A 11 -2.69 -5.05 -12.33
N ARG A 12 -2.12 -3.85 -12.19
CA ARG A 12 -0.68 -3.63 -12.19
C ARG A 12 0.01 -4.28 -10.98
N ALA A 13 -0.58 -4.16 -9.79
CA ALA A 13 -0.09 -4.79 -8.57
C ALA A 13 -0.09 -6.32 -8.70
N HIS A 14 -1.18 -6.87 -9.21
CA HIS A 14 -1.33 -8.31 -9.39
C HIS A 14 -0.36 -8.90 -10.43
N GLU A 15 -0.21 -8.25 -11.58
CA GLU A 15 0.77 -8.68 -12.58
C GLU A 15 2.21 -8.59 -12.07
N ALA A 16 2.52 -7.58 -11.24
CA ALA A 16 3.82 -7.51 -10.58
C ALA A 16 4.04 -8.66 -9.59
N ALA A 17 3.03 -9.02 -8.81
CA ALA A 17 3.10 -10.15 -7.87
C ALA A 17 3.26 -11.49 -8.62
N LYS A 18 2.49 -11.71 -9.68
CA LYS A 18 2.63 -12.87 -10.58
C LYS A 18 4.02 -12.97 -11.20
N ALA A 19 4.56 -11.85 -11.71
CA ALA A 19 5.91 -11.82 -12.28
C ALA A 19 7.01 -12.17 -11.25
N LYS A 20 6.70 -12.08 -9.95
CA LYS A 20 7.58 -12.49 -8.84
C LYS A 20 7.27 -13.88 -8.29
N GLY A 21 6.36 -14.62 -8.91
CA GLY A 21 6.02 -15.99 -8.54
C GLY A 21 5.21 -16.13 -7.26
N PHE A 22 4.56 -15.06 -6.80
CA PHE A 22 3.68 -15.11 -5.62
C PHE A 22 2.37 -15.87 -5.89
N TRP A 23 2.00 -16.00 -7.16
CA TRP A 23 0.78 -16.68 -7.63
C TRP A 23 1.08 -17.91 -8.49
N ASP A 24 2.31 -18.44 -8.46
CA ASP A 24 2.64 -19.72 -9.14
C ASP A 24 1.80 -20.88 -8.58
N VAL A 25 1.44 -20.76 -7.30
CA VAL A 25 0.44 -21.56 -6.60
C VAL A 25 -0.57 -20.59 -6.03
N MET A 26 -1.85 -20.94 -6.08
CA MET A 26 -2.91 -20.14 -5.46
C MET A 26 -2.58 -19.90 -3.97
N PRO A 27 -2.30 -18.65 -3.56
CA PRO A 27 -1.99 -18.35 -2.18
C PRO A 27 -3.25 -18.40 -1.32
N ASP A 28 -3.12 -18.80 -0.06
CA ASP A 28 -4.22 -18.76 0.91
C ASP A 28 -4.68 -17.32 1.19
N GLY A 29 -5.99 -17.07 1.20
CA GLY A 29 -6.55 -15.73 1.37
C GLY A 29 -6.24 -15.12 2.73
N GLY A 30 -6.28 -15.93 3.79
CA GLY A 30 -5.91 -15.50 5.15
C GLY A 30 -4.43 -15.15 5.26
N GLN A 31 -3.56 -15.93 4.60
CA GLN A 31 -2.14 -15.61 4.49
C GLN A 31 -1.92 -14.28 3.76
N MET A 32 -2.60 -14.05 2.63
CA MET A 32 -2.50 -12.78 1.91
C MET A 32 -2.99 -11.60 2.77
N MET A 33 -4.08 -11.78 3.51
CA MET A 33 -4.60 -10.77 4.43
C MET A 33 -3.57 -10.42 5.51
N MET A 34 -2.97 -11.43 6.13
CA MET A 34 -1.93 -11.22 7.13
C MET A 34 -0.68 -10.53 6.56
N LEU A 35 -0.36 -10.72 5.28
CA LEU A 35 0.70 -9.96 4.63
C LEU A 35 0.34 -8.48 4.47
N VAL A 36 -0.92 -8.12 4.21
CA VAL A 36 -1.36 -6.71 4.21
C VAL A 36 -1.20 -6.11 5.62
N ILE A 37 -1.70 -6.82 6.64
CA ILE A 37 -1.67 -6.38 8.05
C ILE A 37 -0.24 -6.27 8.57
N SER A 38 0.67 -7.16 8.14
CA SER A 38 2.07 -7.09 8.57
C SER A 38 2.75 -5.81 8.09
N GLU A 39 2.47 -5.34 6.86
CA GLU A 39 3.03 -4.07 6.39
C GLU A 39 2.49 -2.87 7.19
N LEU A 40 1.21 -2.89 7.60
CA LEU A 40 0.69 -1.88 8.53
C LEU A 40 1.40 -1.90 9.89
N SER A 41 1.82 -3.08 10.35
CA SER A 41 2.64 -3.22 11.57
C SER A 41 4.06 -2.68 11.37
N GLU A 42 4.65 -2.86 10.18
CA GLU A 42 5.93 -2.24 9.82
C GLU A 42 5.82 -0.69 9.77
N ALA A 43 4.67 -0.16 9.31
CA ALA A 43 4.39 1.27 9.36
C ALA A 43 4.37 1.81 10.81
N LEU A 44 3.79 1.05 11.77
CA LEU A 44 3.84 1.39 13.19
C LEU A 44 5.28 1.43 13.71
N GLU A 45 6.10 0.45 13.36
CA GLU A 45 7.52 0.41 13.74
C GLU A 45 8.31 1.58 13.13
N GLY A 46 8.03 1.94 11.87
CA GLY A 46 8.58 3.13 11.22
C GLY A 46 8.20 4.41 11.96
N HIS A 47 6.92 4.55 12.33
CA HIS A 47 6.42 5.71 13.08
C HIS A 47 7.07 5.81 14.46
N ARG A 48 7.20 4.71 15.20
CA ARG A 48 7.88 4.65 16.52
C ARG A 48 9.35 5.08 16.44
N LYS A 49 10.00 4.87 15.29
CA LYS A 49 11.38 5.28 15.02
C LYS A 49 11.50 6.69 14.43
N GLY A 50 10.39 7.41 14.23
CA GLY A 50 10.38 8.73 13.59
C GLY A 50 10.74 8.71 12.10
N ARG A 51 10.47 7.58 11.41
CA ARG A 51 10.71 7.41 9.97
C ARG A 51 9.49 7.84 9.14
N ASN A 52 8.86 8.95 9.49
CA ASN A 52 7.71 9.56 8.77
C ASN A 52 8.07 10.91 8.14
N LYS A 53 9.35 11.17 7.85
CA LYS A 53 9.80 12.46 7.33
C LYS A 53 9.26 12.69 5.90
N PRO A 54 8.51 13.78 5.65
CA PRO A 54 8.04 14.11 4.31
C PRO A 54 9.18 14.36 3.31
N SER A 55 10.39 14.68 3.80
CA SER A 55 11.56 14.92 2.95
C SER A 55 12.09 13.66 2.27
N CYS A 56 11.72 12.45 2.69
CA CYS A 56 12.29 11.20 2.16
C CYS A 56 12.25 11.11 0.62
N ILE A 57 11.14 11.53 0.00
CA ILE A 57 11.00 11.57 -1.46
C ILE A 57 11.90 12.65 -2.07
N VAL A 58 12.02 13.81 -1.44
CA VAL A 58 12.89 14.90 -1.90
C VAL A 58 14.36 14.48 -1.82
N ASP A 59 14.74 13.83 -0.74
CA ASP A 59 16.09 13.31 -0.50
C ASP A 59 16.43 12.20 -1.51
N TYR A 60 15.46 11.32 -1.81
CA TYR A 60 15.58 10.31 -2.87
C TYR A 60 15.80 10.94 -4.26
N ARG A 61 14.96 11.91 -4.65
CA ARG A 61 15.05 12.58 -5.97
C ARG A 61 16.37 13.32 -6.10
N THR A 62 16.71 14.15 -5.12
CA THR A 62 17.96 14.94 -5.09
C THR A 62 19.19 14.03 -5.18
N SER A 63 19.22 12.94 -4.41
CA SER A 63 20.34 12.00 -4.45
C SER A 63 20.44 11.26 -5.78
N THR A 64 19.30 10.87 -6.36
CA THR A 64 19.25 10.24 -7.69
C THR A 64 19.79 11.18 -8.78
N ASP A 65 19.33 12.43 -8.79
CA ASP A 65 19.73 13.45 -9.77
C ASP A 65 21.22 13.79 -9.66
N ASN A 66 21.73 13.92 -8.43
CA ASN A 66 23.15 14.15 -8.18
C ASN A 66 24.02 13.00 -8.71
N LEU A 67 23.65 11.75 -8.43
CA LEU A 67 24.41 10.58 -8.89
C LEU A 67 24.35 10.42 -10.41
N ASN A 68 23.21 10.68 -11.03
CA ASN A 68 23.06 10.70 -12.49
C ASN A 68 23.90 11.81 -13.12
N SER A 69 23.92 13.01 -12.53
CA SER A 69 24.72 14.15 -13.01
C SER A 69 26.23 13.89 -12.93
N LEU A 70 26.68 13.09 -11.95
CA LEU A 70 28.07 12.65 -11.82
C LEU A 70 28.43 11.49 -12.77
N GLY A 71 27.50 11.00 -13.58
CA GLY A 71 27.69 9.85 -14.47
C GLY A 71 27.87 8.52 -13.74
N VAL A 72 27.58 8.45 -12.44
CA VAL A 72 27.78 7.27 -11.61
C VAL A 72 26.62 6.30 -11.80
N GLY A 73 26.76 5.40 -12.77
CA GLY A 73 25.80 4.33 -13.02
C GLY A 73 24.40 4.89 -13.29
N VAL A 74 24.26 5.68 -14.36
CA VAL A 74 23.01 6.33 -14.78
C VAL A 74 21.89 5.30 -14.85
N ARG A 75 20.86 5.48 -14.03
CA ARG A 75 19.69 4.60 -13.96
C ARG A 75 18.43 5.43 -13.77
N GLU A 76 17.35 4.97 -14.39
CA GLU A 76 16.03 5.56 -14.20
C GLU A 76 15.48 5.31 -12.78
N PHE A 77 15.82 4.17 -12.19
CA PHE A 77 15.49 3.82 -10.81
C PHE A 77 16.72 3.37 -10.04
N ARG A 78 16.89 3.90 -8.83
CA ARG A 78 18.03 3.66 -7.94
C ARG A 78 17.57 2.95 -6.68
N ALA A 79 17.57 1.62 -6.71
CA ALA A 79 17.19 0.79 -5.56
C ALA A 79 18.06 1.08 -4.33
N ASP A 80 19.35 1.36 -4.51
CA ASP A 80 20.29 1.79 -3.48
C ASP A 80 19.86 3.10 -2.79
N VAL A 81 19.38 4.07 -3.58
CA VAL A 81 18.91 5.35 -3.06
C VAL A 81 17.54 5.20 -2.40
N PHE A 82 16.66 4.35 -2.95
CA PHE A 82 15.40 3.99 -2.30
C PHE A 82 15.66 3.37 -0.91
N GLU A 83 16.58 2.42 -0.81
CA GLU A 83 16.95 1.78 0.46
C GLU A 83 17.52 2.76 1.49
N ALA A 84 18.22 3.79 1.04
CA ALA A 84 18.81 4.79 1.92
C ALA A 84 17.79 5.80 2.48
N PHE A 85 16.79 6.19 1.69
CA PHE A 85 15.94 7.35 2.01
C PHE A 85 14.46 7.01 2.19
N VAL A 86 13.95 5.98 1.52
CA VAL A 86 12.51 5.67 1.46
C VAL A 86 12.18 4.37 2.18
N LYS A 87 13.04 3.36 2.10
CA LYS A 87 12.78 2.06 2.70
C LYS A 87 12.57 2.13 4.21
N ASP A 88 11.67 1.30 4.73
CA ASP A 88 11.29 1.21 6.15
C ASP A 88 10.74 2.54 6.71
N THR A 89 10.29 3.45 5.84
CA THR A 89 9.56 4.65 6.24
C THR A 89 8.07 4.35 6.36
N VAL A 90 7.34 5.17 7.12
CA VAL A 90 5.88 5.03 7.25
C VAL A 90 5.20 5.04 5.87
N GLY A 91 5.66 5.91 4.97
CA GLY A 91 5.09 5.98 3.61
C GLY A 91 5.40 4.75 2.76
N ASP A 92 6.58 4.14 2.92
CA ASP A 92 6.91 2.89 2.23
C ASP A 92 5.99 1.74 2.65
N GLU A 93 5.75 1.60 3.96
CA GLU A 93 4.97 0.46 4.46
C GLU A 93 3.46 0.64 4.28
N ILE A 94 2.95 1.87 4.35
CA ILE A 94 1.56 2.13 3.93
C ILE A 94 1.40 1.84 2.43
N ALA A 95 2.38 2.20 1.59
CA ALA A 95 2.35 1.88 0.17
C ALA A 95 2.41 0.37 -0.10
N ASP A 96 3.23 -0.39 0.63
CA ASP A 96 3.30 -1.84 0.48
C ASP A 96 1.99 -2.52 0.92
N ALA A 97 1.39 -2.08 2.03
CA ALA A 97 0.06 -2.53 2.44
C ALA A 97 -0.99 -2.27 1.36
N TYR A 98 -1.00 -1.06 0.79
CA TYR A 98 -1.93 -0.65 -0.27
C TYR A 98 -1.77 -1.50 -1.53
N ILE A 99 -0.53 -1.76 -1.96
CA ILE A 99 -0.21 -2.63 -3.12
C ILE A 99 -0.65 -4.07 -2.86
N ARG A 100 -0.40 -4.60 -1.65
CA ARG A 100 -0.81 -5.98 -1.30
C ARG A 100 -2.32 -6.14 -1.26
N LEU A 101 -3.05 -5.15 -0.76
CA LEU A 101 -4.52 -5.17 -0.79
C LEU A 101 -5.02 -5.13 -2.24
N CYS A 102 -4.39 -4.33 -3.10
CA CYS A 102 -4.69 -4.31 -4.53
C CYS A 102 -4.45 -5.68 -5.20
N ASP A 103 -3.33 -6.34 -4.92
CA ASP A 103 -3.01 -7.68 -5.41
C ASP A 103 -4.01 -8.74 -4.92
N LEU A 104 -4.32 -8.75 -3.62
CA LEU A 104 -5.30 -9.65 -3.01
C LEU A 104 -6.65 -9.52 -3.71
N LEU A 105 -7.19 -8.30 -3.78
CA LEU A 105 -8.51 -8.06 -4.37
C LEU A 105 -8.52 -8.44 -5.86
N GLN A 106 -7.49 -8.07 -6.62
CA GLN A 106 -7.43 -8.39 -8.04
C GLN A 106 -7.27 -9.88 -8.32
N GLY A 107 -6.42 -10.58 -7.57
CA GLY A 107 -6.14 -11.99 -7.80
C GLY A 107 -7.28 -12.94 -7.41
N TYR A 108 -8.14 -12.49 -6.50
CA TYR A 108 -9.42 -13.16 -6.17
C TYR A 108 -10.60 -12.66 -7.02
N ASN A 109 -10.37 -11.88 -8.08
CA ASN A 109 -11.40 -11.30 -8.95
C ASN A 109 -12.42 -10.43 -8.20
N GLY A 110 -11.97 -9.65 -7.23
CA GLY A 110 -12.78 -8.71 -6.48
C GLY A 110 -13.47 -7.67 -7.38
N PRO A 111 -14.64 -7.15 -6.96
CA PRO A 111 -15.48 -6.27 -7.79
C PRO A 111 -14.94 -4.83 -7.82
N VAL A 112 -13.85 -4.61 -8.57
CA VAL A 112 -13.09 -3.34 -8.64
C VAL A 112 -13.99 -2.12 -8.83
N GLU A 113 -14.91 -2.14 -9.79
CA GLU A 113 -15.78 -0.99 -10.07
C GLU A 113 -16.70 -0.62 -8.89
N GLN A 114 -17.15 -1.62 -8.11
CA GLN A 114 -18.00 -1.39 -6.95
C GLN A 114 -17.19 -0.80 -5.80
N ILE A 115 -15.97 -1.31 -5.59
CA ILE A 115 -15.01 -0.78 -4.62
C ILE A 115 -14.65 0.67 -4.96
N VAL A 116 -14.30 0.97 -6.23
CA VAL A 116 -13.97 2.33 -6.68
C VAL A 116 -15.18 3.26 -6.57
N GLY A 117 -16.37 2.79 -6.93
CA GLY A 117 -17.61 3.54 -6.82
C GLY A 117 -17.89 3.95 -5.37
N LEU A 118 -17.76 3.01 -4.43
CA LEU A 118 -17.95 3.28 -3.01
C LEU A 118 -16.83 4.15 -2.42
N LEU A 119 -15.57 3.87 -2.73
CA LEU A 119 -14.44 4.67 -2.27
C LEU A 119 -14.57 6.13 -2.73
N THR A 120 -15.01 6.36 -3.97
CA THR A 120 -15.29 7.71 -4.48
C THR A 120 -16.37 8.42 -3.65
N ARG A 121 -17.44 7.72 -3.26
CA ARG A 121 -18.49 8.27 -2.39
C ARG A 121 -17.96 8.61 -1.01
N VAL A 122 -17.23 7.68 -0.38
CA VAL A 122 -16.65 7.86 0.95
C VAL A 122 -15.69 9.06 0.98
N ARG A 123 -14.87 9.22 -0.06
CA ARG A 123 -13.93 10.37 -0.18
C ARG A 123 -14.60 11.75 -0.21
N VAL A 124 -15.86 11.84 -0.65
CA VAL A 124 -16.56 13.13 -0.85
C VAL A 124 -17.70 13.35 0.14
N MET A 125 -18.01 12.37 0.99
CA MET A 125 -19.08 12.43 1.98
C MET A 125 -18.47 12.33 3.40
N PRO A 126 -18.20 13.46 4.07
CA PRO A 126 -17.55 13.47 5.39
C PRO A 126 -18.32 12.70 6.46
N ASP A 127 -19.65 12.64 6.36
CA ASP A 127 -20.51 11.93 7.32
C ASP A 127 -20.55 10.40 7.08
N PHE A 128 -19.88 9.91 6.02
CA PHE A 128 -19.98 8.52 5.57
C PHE A 128 -18.85 7.62 6.11
N ALA A 129 -17.78 8.22 6.62
CA ALA A 129 -16.69 7.51 7.27
C ALA A 129 -16.31 8.21 8.57
N ASP A 130 -16.19 7.44 9.64
CA ASP A 130 -15.66 7.94 10.90
C ASP A 130 -14.24 8.49 10.67
N GLU A 131 -13.95 9.66 11.24
CA GLU A 131 -12.58 10.16 11.30
C GLU A 131 -11.69 9.16 12.03
N LEU A 132 -10.54 8.84 11.45
CA LEU A 132 -9.57 7.98 12.10
C LEU A 132 -9.13 8.56 13.46
N PRO A 133 -8.95 7.73 14.51
CA PRO A 133 -8.41 8.13 15.78
C PRO A 133 -7.14 8.95 15.62
N ALA A 134 -7.03 10.05 16.36
CA ALA A 134 -5.87 10.94 16.29
C ALA A 134 -4.53 10.23 16.59
N ASN A 135 -4.56 9.19 17.43
CA ASN A 135 -3.38 8.37 17.71
C ASN A 135 -3.03 7.49 16.50
N PHE A 136 -1.76 7.49 16.07
CA PHE A 136 -1.29 6.71 14.92
C PHE A 136 -1.61 5.21 15.04
N GLY A 137 -1.33 4.59 16.19
CA GLY A 137 -1.65 3.19 16.43
C GLY A 137 -3.16 2.92 16.46
N GLY A 138 -3.95 3.85 17.01
CA GLY A 138 -5.42 3.76 16.97
C GLY A 138 -5.98 3.79 15.55
N ALA A 139 -5.44 4.66 14.69
CA ALA A 139 -5.80 4.70 13.27
C ALA A 139 -5.44 3.40 12.54
N LEU A 140 -4.23 2.87 12.76
CA LEU A 140 -3.85 1.57 12.21
C LEU A 140 -4.73 0.43 12.70
N LEU A 141 -5.15 0.45 13.97
CA LEU A 141 -6.05 -0.55 14.53
C LEU A 141 -7.42 -0.51 13.82
N GLN A 142 -7.97 0.68 13.55
CA GLN A 142 -9.23 0.80 12.81
C GLN A 142 -9.10 0.31 11.35
N ILE A 143 -8.01 0.66 10.66
CA ILE A 143 -7.74 0.15 9.31
C ILE A 143 -7.61 -1.39 9.33
N THR A 144 -6.91 -1.93 10.33
CA THR A 144 -6.75 -3.38 10.51
C THR A 144 -8.10 -4.03 10.81
N SER A 145 -8.96 -3.40 11.61
CA SER A 145 -10.32 -3.88 11.88
C SER A 145 -11.13 -3.97 10.60
N ALA A 146 -11.07 -2.94 9.73
CA ALA A 146 -11.74 -2.99 8.43
C ALA A 146 -11.20 -4.14 7.55
N LEU A 147 -9.89 -4.39 7.55
CA LEU A 147 -9.30 -5.51 6.81
C LEU A 147 -9.78 -6.88 7.35
N ILE A 148 -9.87 -7.04 8.67
CA ILE A 148 -10.39 -8.26 9.30
C ILE A 148 -11.87 -8.45 8.96
N SER A 149 -12.70 -7.41 9.12
CA SER A 149 -14.12 -7.47 8.80
C SER A 149 -14.36 -7.73 7.30
N MET A 150 -13.50 -7.20 6.43
CA MET A 150 -13.54 -7.54 5.00
C MET A 150 -13.34 -9.05 4.78
N TYR A 151 -12.35 -9.65 5.46
CA TYR A 151 -12.08 -11.08 5.35
C TYR A 151 -13.24 -11.93 5.90
N GLU A 152 -13.75 -11.58 7.08
CA GLU A 152 -14.88 -12.26 7.70
C GLU A 152 -16.13 -12.20 6.81
N ALA A 153 -16.43 -11.03 6.23
CA ALA A 153 -17.53 -10.87 5.30
C ALA A 153 -17.39 -11.75 4.04
N VAL A 154 -16.16 -11.96 3.54
CA VAL A 154 -15.94 -12.90 2.42
C VAL A 154 -16.24 -14.35 2.83
N GLU A 155 -15.80 -14.77 4.02
CA GLU A 155 -16.08 -16.12 4.55
C GLU A 155 -17.58 -16.35 4.81
N GLU A 156 -18.31 -15.30 5.17
CA GLU A 156 -19.76 -15.32 5.40
C GLU A 156 -20.58 -15.09 4.11
N GLU A 157 -19.93 -14.99 2.95
CA GLU A 157 -20.54 -14.71 1.63
C GLU A 157 -21.28 -13.36 1.56
N GLU A 158 -20.91 -12.40 2.42
CA GLU A 158 -21.45 -11.04 2.51
C GLU A 158 -20.71 -10.07 1.58
N LEU A 159 -20.97 -10.18 0.28
CA LEU A 159 -20.24 -9.40 -0.74
C LEU A 159 -20.32 -7.89 -0.53
N ASP A 160 -21.50 -7.33 -0.26
CA ASP A 160 -21.67 -5.88 -0.09
C ASP A 160 -20.87 -5.34 1.11
N GLU A 161 -20.83 -6.09 2.21
CA GLU A 161 -20.05 -5.73 3.41
C GLU A 161 -18.55 -5.82 3.13
N SER A 162 -18.09 -6.87 2.43
CA SER A 162 -16.68 -6.99 2.03
C SER A 162 -16.22 -5.81 1.15
N ILE A 163 -17.08 -5.34 0.24
CA ILE A 163 -16.82 -4.17 -0.61
C ILE A 163 -16.73 -2.90 0.23
N ALA A 164 -17.64 -2.74 1.18
CA ALA A 164 -17.64 -1.61 2.12
C ALA A 164 -16.35 -1.57 2.92
N MET A 165 -15.96 -2.71 3.51
CA MET A 165 -14.77 -2.81 4.32
C MET A 165 -13.48 -2.62 3.50
N ALA A 166 -13.42 -3.11 2.26
CA ALA A 166 -12.31 -2.83 1.34
C ALA A 166 -12.16 -1.33 1.07
N ALA A 167 -13.27 -0.65 0.77
CA ALA A 167 -13.29 0.80 0.54
C ALA A 167 -12.87 1.58 1.78
N MET A 168 -13.31 1.17 2.97
CA MET A 168 -12.91 1.79 4.25
C MET A 168 -11.43 1.58 4.55
N ALA A 169 -10.87 0.40 4.26
CA ALA A 169 -9.43 0.15 4.43
C ALA A 169 -8.58 1.05 3.52
N PHE A 170 -8.92 1.15 2.23
CA PHE A 170 -8.25 2.07 1.31
C PHE A 170 -8.37 3.53 1.75
N HIS A 171 -9.58 3.94 2.11
CA HIS A 171 -9.83 5.30 2.57
C HIS A 171 -9.05 5.63 3.84
N GLY A 172 -9.01 4.71 4.80
CA GLY A 172 -8.25 4.87 6.03
C GLY A 172 -6.75 5.00 5.78
N MET A 173 -6.16 4.19 4.89
CA MET A 173 -4.75 4.35 4.51
C MET A 173 -4.47 5.71 3.85
N GLU A 174 -5.38 6.21 3.01
CA GLU A 174 -5.27 7.54 2.38
C GLU A 174 -5.40 8.69 3.39
N GLN A 175 -6.35 8.59 4.32
CA GLN A 175 -6.51 9.56 5.40
C GLN A 175 -5.27 9.59 6.30
N LEU A 176 -4.75 8.42 6.69
CA LEU A 176 -3.56 8.30 7.52
C LEU A 176 -2.34 8.91 6.82
N ALA A 177 -2.11 8.58 5.55
CA ALA A 177 -1.02 9.16 4.77
C ALA A 177 -1.16 10.69 4.67
N THR A 178 -2.37 11.19 4.43
CA THR A 178 -2.63 12.64 4.38
C THR A 178 -2.28 13.32 5.71
N ARG A 179 -2.71 12.74 6.84
CA ARG A 179 -2.46 13.27 8.18
C ARG A 179 -0.96 13.32 8.52
N GLU A 180 -0.21 12.34 8.06
CA GLU A 180 1.25 12.26 8.24
C GLU A 180 2.04 13.08 7.20
N GLY A 181 1.37 13.78 6.27
CA GLY A 181 2.04 14.55 5.22
C GLY A 181 2.79 13.68 4.19
N ILE A 182 2.33 12.45 3.98
CA ILE A 182 2.93 11.46 3.08
C ILE A 182 2.28 11.57 1.69
N ASP A 183 3.12 11.71 0.65
CA ASP A 183 2.68 11.59 -0.73
C ASP A 183 2.57 10.10 -1.13
N LEU A 184 1.44 9.50 -0.75
CA LEU A 184 1.21 8.05 -0.90
C LEU A 184 1.30 7.59 -2.36
N ALA A 185 0.83 8.39 -3.33
CA ALA A 185 0.88 8.03 -4.75
C ALA A 185 2.34 7.88 -5.23
N THR A 186 3.23 8.80 -4.83
CA THR A 186 4.67 8.67 -5.13
C THR A 186 5.29 7.47 -4.41
N HIS A 187 4.95 7.21 -3.14
CA HIS A 187 5.45 6.04 -2.43
C HIS A 187 5.02 4.71 -3.10
N ILE A 188 3.77 4.61 -3.56
CA ILE A 188 3.27 3.45 -4.32
C ILE A 188 4.10 3.24 -5.58
N ASP A 189 4.36 4.30 -6.37
CA ASP A 189 5.14 4.15 -7.59
C ASP A 189 6.59 3.72 -7.30
N LEU A 190 7.22 4.32 -6.30
CA LEU A 190 8.58 3.97 -5.88
C LEU A 190 8.65 2.53 -5.34
N LYS A 191 7.69 2.10 -4.51
CA LYS A 191 7.65 0.74 -3.95
C LYS A 191 7.38 -0.30 -5.04
N MET A 192 6.52 -0.02 -6.03
CA MET A 192 6.34 -0.88 -7.20
C MET A 192 7.62 -1.03 -8.02
N ARG A 193 8.36 0.07 -8.27
CA ARG A 193 9.66 0.01 -8.95
C ARG A 193 10.69 -0.76 -8.13
N TYR A 194 10.75 -0.53 -6.82
CA TYR A 194 11.64 -1.26 -5.91
C TYR A 194 11.33 -2.76 -5.94
N ASN A 195 10.06 -3.16 -5.80
CA ASN A 195 9.64 -4.55 -5.84
C ASN A 195 10.01 -5.21 -7.17
N ALA A 196 9.94 -4.50 -8.30
CA ALA A 196 10.40 -5.01 -9.60
C ALA A 196 11.91 -5.36 -9.62
N THR A 197 12.74 -4.71 -8.80
CA THR A 197 14.19 -5.01 -8.70
C THR A 197 14.52 -6.19 -7.78
N ARG A 198 13.59 -6.60 -6.91
CA ARG A 198 13.82 -7.67 -5.93
C ARG A 198 13.86 -9.06 -6.59
N PRO A 199 14.53 -10.06 -5.98
CA PRO A 199 14.52 -11.42 -6.49
C PRO A 199 13.11 -12.04 -6.49
N VAL A 200 12.95 -13.23 -7.06
CA VAL A 200 11.71 -14.03 -7.02
C VAL A 200 11.23 -14.19 -5.57
N ARG A 201 9.93 -13.98 -5.35
CA ARG A 201 9.27 -13.88 -4.03
C ARG A 201 10.01 -12.99 -3.04
N HIS A 202 10.81 -12.08 -3.57
CA HIS A 202 11.69 -11.23 -2.81
C HIS A 202 12.66 -11.97 -1.86
N GLY A 203 13.02 -13.21 -2.18
CA GLY A 203 13.84 -14.07 -1.33
C GLY A 203 13.09 -14.68 -0.13
N LYS A 204 11.77 -14.48 -0.05
CA LYS A 204 10.89 -15.11 0.95
C LYS A 204 10.31 -16.42 0.40
N ALA A 205 9.82 -17.28 1.29
CA ALA A 205 9.18 -18.54 0.91
C ALA A 205 7.85 -18.29 0.17
N TYR A 206 7.16 -17.23 0.57
CA TYR A 206 5.87 -16.76 0.10
C TYR A 206 5.76 -15.24 0.30
#